data_AF-A0A1X7T2E3-F1
#
_entry.id   AF-A0A1X7T2E3-F1
#
_cell.length_a   1.000
_cell.length_b   1.000
_cell.length_c   1.000
_cell.angle_alpha   90.00
_cell.angle_beta   90.00
_cell.angle_gamma   90.00
#
_symmetry.space_group_name_H-M   'P 1'
#
loop_
_entity.id
_entity.type
_entity.pdbx_description
1 polymer ?
#
loop_
_entity_poly.entity_id
_entity_poly.type
_entity_poly.pdbx_seq_one_letter_code
_entity_poly.pdbx_strand_id
1 'polypeptide(L)'
;ALLPNGAVSICQRELKITCNVTGSILVWTYGRSITSFSSVDTQPQYIAPFSFILQSHGNGTLVSVASVNVSASLNGSTLECRDTLIITGSSIRQQITFNVK
;
A
#
# COMPACT_ATOMS: atom_id res chain seq x y z
N ALA A 1 -11.03 8.69 10.76
CA ALA A 1 -10.54 8.81 9.37
C ALA A 1 -9.02 9.02 9.44
N LEU A 2 -8.22 8.12 8.85
CA LEU A 2 -6.76 8.27 8.83
C LEU A 2 -6.38 9.22 7.69
N LEU A 3 -5.58 10.25 8.01
CA LEU A 3 -5.12 11.26 7.05
C LEU A 3 -4.08 10.67 6.08
N PRO A 4 -3.96 11.19 4.85
CA PRO A 4 -3.09 10.63 3.82
C PRO A 4 -1.59 10.67 4.15
N ASN A 5 -1.19 11.52 5.10
CA ASN A 5 0.20 11.80 5.47
C ASN A 5 0.33 11.90 7.00
N GLY A 6 0.38 10.76 7.70
CA GLY A 6 0.47 10.76 9.17
C GLY A 6 1.23 9.56 9.73
N ALA A 7 2.03 9.80 10.75
CA ALA A 7 2.61 8.73 11.56
C ALA A 7 1.48 8.05 12.35
N VAL A 8 1.23 6.77 12.06
CA VAL A 8 0.19 6.02 12.77
C VAL A 8 0.81 5.43 14.05
N SER A 9 0.37 5.90 15.21
CA SER A 9 0.66 5.26 16.50
C SER A 9 -0.34 4.11 16.70
N ILE A 10 0.14 2.87 16.66
CA ILE A 10 -0.71 1.68 16.63
C ILE A 10 -0.41 0.80 17.83
N CYS A 11 -1.39 0.61 18.71
CA CYS A 11 -1.37 -0.46 19.71
C CYS A 11 -1.78 -1.78 19.01
N GLN A 12 -0.90 -2.79 19.05
CA GLN A 12 -1.07 -4.19 18.60
C GLN A 12 -2.46 -4.57 18.02
N ARG A 13 -2.73 -4.21 16.76
CA ARG A 13 -3.92 -4.58 15.99
C ARG A 13 -3.58 -4.77 14.52
N GLU A 14 -4.47 -5.45 13.79
CA GLU A 14 -4.48 -5.46 12.33
C GLU A 14 -4.72 -4.02 11.82
N LEU A 15 -3.84 -3.53 10.96
CA LEU A 15 -3.99 -2.28 10.25
C LEU A 15 -4.37 -2.56 8.79
N LYS A 16 -5.35 -1.79 8.29
CA LYS A 16 -5.74 -1.78 6.88
C LYS A 16 -5.48 -0.41 6.28
N ILE A 17 -4.73 -0.37 5.20
CA ILE A 17 -4.35 0.83 4.45
C ILE A 17 -5.00 0.72 3.08
N THR A 18 -5.87 1.65 2.75
CA THR A 18 -6.48 1.73 1.42
C THR A 18 -5.70 2.72 0.57
N CYS A 19 -5.38 2.31 -0.66
CA CYS A 19 -4.86 3.19 -1.70
C CYS A 19 -5.79 3.22 -2.90
N ASN A 20 -5.96 4.40 -3.45
CA ASN A 20 -6.69 4.65 -4.69
C ASN A 20 -5.74 5.33 -5.69
N VAL A 21 -5.66 4.80 -6.90
CA VAL A 21 -4.91 5.41 -8.01
C VAL A 21 -5.78 5.53 -9.26
N THR A 22 -5.57 6.60 -10.01
CA THR A 22 -6.08 6.75 -11.37
C THR A 22 -5.02 6.25 -12.34
N GLY A 23 -5.36 5.27 -13.17
CA GLY A 23 -4.42 4.65 -14.11
C GLY A 23 -4.85 3.24 -14.52
N SER A 24 -3.91 2.51 -15.13
CA SER A 24 -4.09 1.10 -15.50
C SER A 24 -3.47 0.13 -14.51
N ILE A 25 -2.64 0.63 -13.60
CA ILE A 25 -1.88 -0.18 -12.64
C ILE A 25 -1.83 0.51 -11.28
N LEU A 26 -1.94 -0.29 -10.23
CA LEU A 26 -1.67 0.10 -8.85
C LEU A 26 -0.48 -0.70 -8.37
N VAL A 27 0.54 -0.04 -7.85
CA VAL A 27 1.78 -0.67 -7.39
C VAL A 27 1.96 -0.39 -5.90
N TRP A 28 2.22 -1.44 -5.13
CA TRP A 28 2.67 -1.33 -3.74
C TRP A 28 4.17 -1.58 -3.67
N THR A 29 4.89 -0.72 -2.95
CA THR A 29 6.32 -0.88 -2.71
C THR A 29 6.63 -0.85 -1.21
N TYR A 30 7.39 -1.84 -0.75
CA TYR A 30 7.87 -1.96 0.62
C TYR A 30 9.34 -2.37 0.62
N GLY A 31 10.22 -1.44 1.04
CA GLY A 31 11.67 -1.60 0.86
C GLY A 31 12.02 -1.76 -0.62
N ARG A 32 12.59 -2.91 -1.00
CA ARG A 32 12.92 -3.26 -2.41
C ARG A 32 11.87 -4.15 -3.08
N SER A 33 10.86 -4.56 -2.34
CA SER A 33 9.84 -5.48 -2.83
C SER A 33 8.68 -4.71 -3.45
N ILE A 34 8.13 -5.27 -4.52
CA ILE A 34 7.12 -4.64 -5.35
C ILE A 34 6.04 -5.66 -5.65
N THR A 35 4.79 -5.24 -5.62
CA THR A 35 3.66 -5.98 -6.17
C THR A 35 2.72 -5.01 -6.87
N SER A 36 1.89 -5.51 -7.77
CA SER A 36 1.01 -4.68 -8.57
C SER A 36 -0.33 -5.35 -8.84
N PHE A 37 -1.33 -4.51 -9.10
CA PHE A 37 -2.63 -4.92 -9.57
C PHE A 37 -2.98 -4.16 -10.84
N SER A 38 -3.74 -4.82 -11.71
CA SER A 38 -4.32 -4.22 -12.91
C SER A 38 -5.74 -4.77 -13.14
N SER A 39 -6.41 -4.30 -14.19
CA SER A 39 -7.72 -4.88 -14.58
C SER A 39 -7.66 -6.35 -15.00
N VAL A 40 -6.47 -6.89 -15.29
CA VAL A 40 -6.26 -8.29 -15.67
C VAL A 40 -5.48 -9.09 -14.63
N ASP A 41 -4.90 -8.42 -13.63
CA ASP A 41 -4.16 -9.03 -12.53
C ASP A 41 -4.74 -8.56 -11.20
N THR A 42 -5.68 -9.35 -10.70
CA THR A 42 -6.53 -9.02 -9.54
C THR A 42 -6.32 -9.97 -8.37
N GLN A 43 -5.45 -10.98 -8.53
CA GLN A 43 -5.24 -12.00 -7.50
C GLN A 43 -4.57 -11.40 -6.28
N PRO A 44 -4.92 -11.82 -5.05
CA PRO A 44 -4.24 -11.35 -3.84
C PRO A 44 -2.72 -11.56 -3.91
N GLN A 45 -1.98 -10.57 -3.39
CA GLN A 45 -0.53 -10.52 -3.45
C GLN A 45 0.05 -10.42 -2.03
N TYR A 46 1.32 -10.75 -1.86
CA TYR A 46 1.97 -10.73 -0.56
C TYR A 46 3.41 -10.20 -0.64
N ILE A 47 3.73 -9.25 0.22
CA ILE A 47 5.10 -8.80 0.51
C ILE A 47 5.21 -8.75 2.01
N ALA A 48 6.00 -9.64 2.61
CA ALA A 48 6.08 -9.72 4.07
C ALA A 48 6.38 -8.35 4.70
N PRO A 49 5.61 -7.91 5.72
CA PRO A 49 4.50 -8.62 6.39
C PRO A 49 3.07 -8.31 5.87
N PHE A 50 2.95 -7.61 4.74
CA PHE A 50 1.69 -7.12 4.18
C PHE A 50 1.03 -8.12 3.24
N SER A 51 -0.28 -8.28 3.41
CA SER A 51 -1.17 -8.91 2.43
C SER A 51 -1.92 -7.84 1.65
N PHE A 52 -1.99 -7.97 0.33
CA PHE A 52 -2.60 -6.98 -0.55
C PHE A 52 -3.75 -7.59 -1.34
N ILE A 53 -4.84 -6.85 -1.45
CA ILE A 53 -6.01 -7.25 -2.22
C ILE A 53 -6.44 -6.07 -3.08
N LEU A 54 -6.78 -6.33 -4.35
CA LEU A 54 -7.51 -5.36 -5.16
C LEU A 54 -8.98 -5.40 -4.76
N GLN A 55 -9.51 -4.29 -4.24
CA GLN A 55 -10.92 -4.19 -3.84
C GLN A 55 -11.84 -3.86 -5.02
N SER A 56 -11.38 -3.02 -5.93
CA SER A 56 -12.15 -2.65 -7.13
C SER A 56 -11.26 -2.15 -8.24
N HIS A 57 -11.69 -2.38 -9.49
CA HIS A 57 -11.13 -1.78 -10.69
C HIS A 57 -12.25 -1.36 -11.64
N GLY A 58 -12.17 -0.17 -12.20
CA GLY A 58 -13.17 0.36 -13.13
C GLY A 58 -13.00 1.85 -13.38
N ASN A 59 -13.50 2.36 -14.51
CA ASN A 59 -13.42 3.78 -14.87
C ASN A 59 -12.01 4.40 -14.76
N GLY A 60 -10.98 3.62 -15.12
CA GLY A 60 -9.58 4.05 -15.02
C GLY A 60 -9.09 4.26 -13.58
N THR A 61 -9.78 3.68 -12.60
CA THR A 61 -9.45 3.79 -11.17
C THR A 61 -9.24 2.39 -10.60
N LEU A 62 -8.20 2.24 -9.77
CA LEU A 62 -7.91 1.01 -9.03
C LEU A 62 -7.87 1.33 -7.54
N VAL A 63 -8.54 0.50 -6.74
CA VAL A 63 -8.54 0.61 -5.28
C VAL A 63 -8.02 -0.69 -4.70
N SER A 64 -6.95 -0.61 -3.92
CA SER A 64 -6.33 -1.76 -3.25
C SER A 64 -6.19 -1.51 -1.75
N VAL A 65 -6.25 -2.59 -0.98
CA VAL A 65 -6.01 -2.57 0.46
C VAL A 65 -4.80 -3.42 0.80
N ALA A 66 -3.87 -2.82 1.55
CA ALA A 66 -2.81 -3.51 2.26
C ALA A 66 -3.25 -3.78 3.70
N SER A 67 -3.12 -5.02 4.15
CA SER A 67 -3.43 -5.45 5.52
C SER A 67 -2.17 -5.97 6.19
N VAL A 68 -1.95 -5.60 7.45
CA VAL A 68 -0.77 -6.02 8.21
C VAL A 68 -1.09 -6.16 9.69
N ASN A 69 -0.51 -7.17 10.34
CA ASN A 69 -0.47 -7.24 11.79
C ASN A 69 0.71 -6.40 12.28
N VAL A 70 0.42 -5.33 13.01
CA VAL A 70 1.47 -4.40 13.40
C VAL A 70 2.38 -5.02 14.47
N SER A 71 3.68 -5.03 14.16
CA SER A 71 4.75 -5.47 15.03
C SER A 71 5.84 -4.40 15.13
N ALA A 72 6.67 -4.46 16.16
CA ALA A 72 7.80 -3.55 16.35
C ALA A 72 8.78 -3.55 15.17
N SER A 73 8.85 -4.63 14.39
CA SER A 73 9.69 -4.74 13.19
C SER A 73 9.26 -3.82 12.05
N LEU A 74 8.03 -3.27 12.08
CA LEU A 74 7.60 -2.26 11.12
C LEU A 74 8.11 -0.86 11.48
N ASN A 75 8.62 -0.62 12.68
CA ASN A 75 9.01 0.73 13.10
C ASN A 75 10.10 1.31 12.17
N GLY A 76 9.88 2.53 11.68
CA GLY A 76 10.76 3.22 10.74
C GLY A 76 10.67 2.74 9.29
N SER A 77 9.84 1.72 9.01
CA SER A 77 9.60 1.25 7.64
C SER A 77 8.59 2.15 6.91
N THR A 78 8.59 2.04 5.58
CA THR A 78 7.69 2.81 4.72
C THR A 78 7.02 1.88 3.69
N LEU A 79 5.70 1.98 3.60
CA LEU A 79 4.89 1.39 2.54
C LEU A 79 4.42 2.50 1.60
N GLU A 80 4.56 2.31 0.31
CA GLU A 80 4.14 3.29 -0.69
C GLU A 80 3.18 2.65 -1.68
N CYS A 81 2.23 3.45 -2.15
CA CYS A 81 1.36 3.13 -3.24
C CYS A 81 1.61 4.08 -4.41
N ARG A 82 1.62 3.54 -5.62
CA ARG A 82 2.01 4.21 -6.86
C ARG A 82 1.06 3.82 -7.99
N ASP A 83 1.04 4.63 -9.05
CA ASP A 83 0.20 4.43 -10.24
C ASP A 83 0.97 3.97 -11.48
N THR A 84 2.25 3.65 -11.33
CA THR A 84 3.12 3.14 -12.40
C THR A 84 4.23 2.25 -11.83
N LEU A 85 4.73 1.32 -12.65
CA LEU A 85 5.91 0.50 -12.37
C LEU A 85 7.22 1.29 -12.47
N ILE A 86 7.19 2.49 -13.08
CA ILE A 86 8.36 3.37 -13.13
C ILE A 86 8.51 4.02 -11.74
N ILE A 87 9.47 3.50 -10.96
CA ILE A 87 9.69 3.94 -9.57
C ILE A 87 10.49 5.24 -9.54
N THR A 88 9.78 6.36 -9.61
CA THR A 88 10.29 7.72 -9.37
C THR A 88 9.60 8.34 -8.17
N GLY A 89 10.16 9.41 -7.58
CA GLY A 89 9.46 10.12 -6.50
C GLY A 89 8.07 10.65 -6.92
N SER A 90 7.91 11.01 -8.19
CA SER A 90 6.65 11.55 -8.74
C SER A 90 5.53 10.52 -8.91
N SER A 91 5.81 9.22 -8.88
CA SER A 91 4.78 8.18 -8.98
C SER A 91 4.14 7.82 -7.64
N ILE A 92 4.64 8.35 -6.53
CA ILE A 92 4.06 8.11 -5.20
C ILE A 92 2.70 8.81 -5.11
N ARG A 93 1.66 8.03 -4.86
CA ARG A 93 0.29 8.52 -4.59
C ARG A 93 -0.04 8.50 -3.11
N GLN A 94 0.56 7.57 -2.39
CA GLN A 94 0.44 7.49 -0.93
C GLN A 94 1.73 6.92 -0.35
N GLN A 95 2.19 7.50 0.76
CA GLN A 95 3.35 7.04 1.50
C GLN A 95 2.99 6.96 2.97
N ILE A 96 3.18 5.79 3.57
CA ILE A 96 2.88 5.52 4.97
C ILE A 96 4.19 5.13 5.65
N THR A 97 4.66 5.97 6.56
CA THR A 97 5.77 5.66 7.45
C THR A 97 5.24 5.18 8.80
N PHE A 98 5.67 3.99 9.20
CA PHE A 98 5.21 3.36 10.44
C PHE A 98 6.07 3.84 11.62
N ASN A 99 5.41 4.36 12.65
CA ASN A 99 6.05 4.71 13.92
C ASN A 99 5.42 3.87 15.04
N VAL A 100 5.97 2.66 15.22
CA VAL A 100 5.47 1.69 16.20
C VAL A 100 6.29 1.88 17.48
N LYS A 101 5.59 2.20 18.58
CA LYS A 101 6.18 2.41 19.91
C LYS A 101 5.92 1.22 20.81
#